data_AF-A0A7V4G8I8-F1
#
_entry.id   AF-A0A7V4G8I8-F1
#
_cell.length_a   1.000
_cell.length_b   1.000
_cell.length_c   1.000
_cell.angle_alpha   90.00
_cell.angle_beta   90.00
_cell.angle_gamma   90.00
#
_symmetry.space_group_name_H-M   'P 1'
#
loop_
_entity.id
_entity.type
_entity.pdbx_description
1 polymer ?
#
loop_
_entity_poly.entity_id
_entity_poly.type
_entity_poly.pdbx_seq_one_letter_code
_entity_poly.pdbx_strand_id
1 'polypeptide(L)'
;PRGLGIASHLGLLLDVPTIGVAKSRLVGEGREPEAHRGAAAPLLWQEQVVGWILRTRAGKKPLYVSPGHRVSLEDCRVITLGSLGAYRLPEPLRRADHLSRGLRRAQKPESGKPGWKNR
;
A
#
# COMPACT_ATOMS: atom_id res chain seq x y z
N PRO A 1 14.63 -9.57 4.24
CA PRO A 1 13.29 -9.34 4.88
C PRO A 1 12.83 -10.64 5.57
N ARG A 2 12.04 -10.57 6.65
CA ARG A 2 11.66 -11.71 7.50
C ARG A 2 10.19 -12.18 7.34
N GLY A 3 9.53 -11.81 6.24
CA GLY A 3 8.12 -12.15 6.01
C GLY A 3 7.09 -11.44 6.90
N LEU A 4 7.53 -10.61 7.85
CA LEU A 4 6.66 -9.92 8.82
C LEU A 4 6.63 -8.40 8.55
N GLY A 5 5.73 -7.97 7.67
CA GLY A 5 5.47 -6.55 7.42
C GLY A 5 4.56 -5.91 8.48
N ILE A 6 4.33 -4.59 8.39
CA ILE A 6 3.44 -3.88 9.32
C ILE A 6 2.00 -4.41 9.30
N ALA A 7 1.50 -4.82 8.13
CA ALA A 7 0.17 -5.43 8.01
C ALA A 7 0.09 -6.76 8.76
N SER A 8 1.09 -7.63 8.60
CA SER A 8 1.19 -8.92 9.31
C SER A 8 1.33 -8.72 10.82
N HIS A 9 2.18 -7.78 11.24
CA HIS A 9 2.41 -7.48 12.65
C HIS A 9 1.13 -6.97 13.34
N LEU A 10 0.45 -5.98 12.75
CA LEU A 10 -0.82 -5.47 13.30
C LEU A 10 -1.92 -6.53 13.29
N GLY A 11 -2.00 -7.33 12.23
CA GLY A 11 -3.01 -8.39 12.13
C GLY A 11 -2.85 -9.45 13.21
N LEU A 12 -1.61 -9.87 13.50
CA LEU A 12 -1.32 -10.77 14.61
C LEU A 12 -1.65 -10.15 15.98
N LEU A 13 -1.29 -8.88 16.19
CA LEU A 13 -1.52 -8.21 17.47
C LEU A 13 -3.00 -8.01 17.77
N LEU A 14 -3.80 -7.74 16.73
CA LEU A 14 -5.22 -7.40 16.85
C LEU A 14 -6.16 -8.59 16.59
N ASP A 15 -5.62 -9.74 16.17
CA ASP A 15 -6.36 -10.93 15.69
C ASP A 15 -7.46 -10.59 14.67
N VAL A 16 -7.12 -9.76 13.68
CA VAL A 16 -8.02 -9.36 12.59
C VAL A 16 -7.38 -9.60 11.23
N PRO A 17 -8.16 -9.93 10.19
CA PRO A 17 -7.65 -10.05 8.83
C PRO A 17 -7.01 -8.74 8.35
N THR A 18 -5.81 -8.81 7.77
CA THR A 18 -5.08 -7.63 7.27
C THR A 18 -4.45 -7.86 5.91
N ILE A 19 -4.44 -6.82 5.08
CA ILE A 19 -3.81 -6.78 3.76
C ILE A 19 -2.84 -5.60 3.72
N GLY A 20 -1.63 -5.83 3.20
CA GLY A 20 -0.68 -4.76 2.90
C GLY A 20 -0.88 -4.23 1.49
N VAL A 21 -0.96 -2.90 1.31
CA VAL A 21 -1.02 -2.26 -0.02
C VAL A 21 -0.03 -1.10 -0.08
N ALA A 22 0.97 -1.20 -0.94
CA ALA A 22 2.05 -0.23 -1.07
C ALA A 22 2.08 0.46 -2.44
N LYS A 23 2.52 1.73 -2.44
CA LYS A 23 2.67 2.57 -3.64
C LYS A 23 3.96 2.27 -4.42
N SER A 24 4.94 1.68 -3.76
CA SER A 24 6.25 1.31 -4.26
C SER A 24 6.62 -0.08 -3.77
N ARG A 25 7.48 -0.75 -4.52
CA ARG A 25 8.03 -2.05 -4.16
C ARG A 25 8.97 -1.89 -2.98
N LEU A 26 8.79 -2.70 -1.94
CA LEU A 26 9.74 -2.78 -0.82
C LEU A 26 10.82 -3.82 -1.12
N VAL A 27 10.39 -5.02 -1.51
CA VAL A 27 11.23 -6.17 -1.87
C VAL A 27 10.54 -6.99 -2.95
N GLY A 28 11.23 -8.00 -3.46
CA GLY A 28 10.71 -8.87 -4.50
C GLY A 28 10.90 -8.32 -5.90
N GLU A 29 10.54 -9.12 -6.88
CA GLU A 29 10.59 -8.82 -8.30
C GLU A 29 9.37 -9.37 -9.01
N GLY A 30 9.15 -8.92 -10.24
CA GLY A 30 8.00 -9.31 -11.02
C GLY A 30 7.82 -8.36 -12.19
N ARG A 31 7.21 -8.86 -13.25
CA ARG A 31 6.91 -8.05 -14.43
C ARG A 31 5.76 -7.10 -14.11
N GLU A 32 5.81 -5.91 -14.68
CA GLU A 32 4.66 -5.01 -14.61
C GLU A 32 3.46 -5.65 -15.36
N PRO A 33 2.26 -5.71 -14.74
CA PRO A 33 1.09 -6.30 -15.38
C PRO A 33 0.61 -5.47 -16.56
N GLU A 34 -0.33 -6.00 -17.33
CA GLU A 34 -0.99 -5.28 -18.41
C GLU A 34 -1.61 -3.94 -17.95
N ALA A 35 -1.88 -3.07 -18.92
CA ALA A 35 -2.32 -1.71 -18.65
C ALA A 35 -3.79 -1.61 -18.20
N HIS A 36 -4.60 -2.66 -18.35
CA HIS A 36 -6.02 -2.65 -18.00
C HIS A 36 -6.27 -2.83 -16.50
N ARG A 37 -7.39 -2.30 -15.99
CA ARG A 37 -7.78 -2.47 -14.58
C ARG A 37 -7.95 -3.96 -14.26
N GLY A 38 -7.47 -4.38 -13.10
CA GLY A 38 -7.55 -5.76 -12.62
C GLY A 38 -6.42 -6.67 -13.11
N ALA A 39 -5.60 -6.22 -14.07
CA ALA A 39 -4.40 -6.94 -14.47
C ALA A 39 -3.47 -7.12 -13.27
N ALA A 40 -2.93 -8.32 -13.10
CA ALA A 40 -2.08 -8.68 -11.99
C ALA A 40 -0.91 -9.53 -12.48
N ALA A 41 0.24 -9.35 -11.84
CA ALA A 41 1.41 -10.21 -12.01
C ALA A 41 1.90 -10.64 -10.62
N PRO A 42 2.45 -11.85 -10.46
CA PRO A 42 2.99 -12.29 -9.19
C PRO A 42 4.16 -11.41 -8.76
N LEU A 43 4.20 -11.07 -7.47
CA LEU A 43 5.37 -10.50 -6.81
C LEU A 43 6.14 -11.66 -6.18
N LEU A 44 7.34 -11.91 -6.69
CA LEU A 44 8.20 -13.02 -6.28
C LEU A 44 9.27 -12.53 -5.31
N TRP A 45 9.50 -13.28 -4.24
CA TRP A 45 10.64 -13.08 -3.34
C TRP A 45 11.21 -14.45 -2.99
N GLN A 46 12.49 -14.67 -3.29
CA GLN A 46 13.14 -15.99 -3.12
C GLN A 46 12.32 -17.10 -3.79
N GLU A 47 11.92 -16.89 -5.05
CA GLU A 47 11.12 -17.82 -5.85
C GLU A 47 9.70 -18.09 -5.32
N GLN A 48 9.29 -17.48 -4.20
CA GLN A 48 7.96 -17.61 -3.62
C GLN A 48 7.07 -16.43 -4.01
N VAL A 49 5.81 -16.71 -4.34
CA VAL A 49 4.80 -15.67 -4.54
C VAL A 49 4.44 -15.07 -3.17
N VAL A 50 4.82 -13.82 -2.97
CA VAL A 50 4.55 -13.09 -1.71
C VAL A 50 3.47 -12.02 -1.87
N GLY A 51 2.91 -11.87 -3.05
CA GLY A 51 1.86 -10.89 -3.33
C GLY A 51 1.60 -10.69 -4.81
N TRP A 52 0.96 -9.56 -5.12
CA TRP A 52 0.59 -9.13 -6.45
C TRP A 52 1.16 -7.75 -6.78
N ILE A 53 1.63 -7.61 -8.00
CA ILE A 53 1.76 -6.32 -8.68
C ILE A 53 0.43 -6.08 -9.39
N LEU A 54 -0.43 -5.22 -8.83
CA LEU A 54 -1.84 -5.08 -9.21
C LEU A 54 -2.13 -3.74 -9.89
N ARG A 55 -2.69 -3.79 -11.10
CA ARG A 55 -3.20 -2.62 -11.82
C ARG A 55 -4.59 -2.25 -11.33
N THR A 56 -4.68 -1.41 -10.29
CA THR A 56 -5.98 -0.96 -9.76
C THR A 56 -6.67 0.08 -10.62
N ARG A 57 -5.92 0.81 -11.47
CA ARG A 57 -6.48 1.73 -12.47
C ARG A 57 -5.70 1.68 -13.76
N ALA A 58 -6.43 1.70 -14.87
CA ALA A 58 -5.85 1.61 -16.20
C ALA A 58 -4.82 2.72 -16.46
N GLY A 59 -3.69 2.36 -17.05
CA GLY A 59 -2.59 3.29 -17.39
C GLY A 59 -1.91 4.00 -16.21
N LYS A 60 -2.20 3.62 -14.96
CA LYS A 60 -1.54 4.17 -13.75
C LYS A 60 -0.58 3.15 -13.17
N LYS A 61 0.48 3.64 -12.50
CA LYS A 61 1.45 2.77 -11.80
C LYS A 61 0.71 1.76 -10.90
N PRO A 62 1.11 0.47 -10.92
CA PRO A 62 0.46 -0.56 -10.13
C PRO A 62 0.66 -0.31 -8.63
N LEU A 63 -0.07 -1.08 -7.83
CA LEU A 63 0.14 -1.21 -6.39
C LEU A 63 0.74 -2.58 -6.09
N TYR A 64 1.47 -2.65 -4.99
CA TYR A 64 2.04 -3.90 -4.50
C TYR A 64 1.17 -4.36 -3.34
N VAL A 65 0.52 -5.51 -3.50
CA VAL A 65 -0.50 -6.02 -2.58
C VAL A 65 -0.01 -7.34 -2.01
N SER A 66 -0.01 -7.50 -0.69
CA SER A 66 0.48 -8.72 -0.03
C SER A 66 -0.41 -9.11 1.15
N PRO A 67 -0.49 -10.41 1.47
CA PRO A 67 -1.19 -10.86 2.67
C PRO A 67 -0.52 -10.30 3.93
N GLY A 68 -1.34 -9.95 4.91
CA GLY A 68 -0.91 -9.56 6.26
C GLY A 68 -1.14 -10.72 7.22
N HIS A 69 -2.39 -10.90 7.63
CA HIS A 69 -2.85 -11.93 8.58
C HIS A 69 -4.23 -12.46 8.18
N ARG A 70 -4.48 -13.76 8.36
CA ARG A 70 -5.76 -14.44 8.10
C ARG A 70 -6.43 -14.11 6.75
N VAL A 71 -5.62 -13.92 5.71
CA VAL A 71 -6.06 -13.69 4.33
C VAL A 71 -5.17 -14.46 3.36
N SER A 72 -5.75 -14.98 2.29
CA SER A 72 -5.01 -15.61 1.20
C SER A 72 -4.46 -14.58 0.21
N LEU A 73 -3.58 -15.03 -0.70
CA LEU A 73 -3.13 -14.23 -1.84
C LEU A 73 -4.31 -13.78 -2.73
N GLU A 74 -5.30 -14.63 -2.95
CA GLU A 74 -6.44 -14.28 -3.79
C GLU A 74 -7.37 -13.28 -3.10
N ASP A 75 -7.62 -13.47 -1.79
CA ASP A 75 -8.40 -12.51 -0.98
C ASP A 75 -7.82 -11.11 -1.08
N CYS A 76 -6.50 -11.00 -1.05
CA CYS A 76 -5.81 -9.72 -1.19
C CYS A 76 -6.20 -9.01 -2.49
N ARG A 77 -6.25 -9.73 -3.61
CA ARG A 77 -6.62 -9.17 -4.91
C ARG A 77 -8.10 -8.76 -4.93
N VAL A 78 -8.99 -9.68 -4.55
CA VAL A 78 -10.43 -9.48 -4.58
C VAL A 78 -10.84 -8.31 -3.69
N ILE A 79 -10.40 -8.30 -2.42
CA ILE A 79 -10.73 -7.26 -1.45
C ILE A 79 -10.14 -5.92 -1.87
N THR A 80 -8.90 -5.89 -2.36
CA THR A 80 -8.28 -4.64 -2.84
C THR A 80 -9.06 -4.05 -4.00
N LEU A 81 -9.46 -4.86 -5.00
CA LEU A 81 -10.24 -4.40 -6.15
C LEU A 81 -11.65 -3.97 -5.79
N GLY A 82 -12.31 -4.69 -4.86
CA GLY A 82 -13.64 -4.37 -4.33
C GLY A 82 -13.66 -3.11 -3.45
N SER A 83 -12.52 -2.75 -2.87
CA SER A 83 -12.37 -1.56 -2.01
C SER A 83 -11.96 -0.29 -2.78
N LEU A 84 -11.97 -0.32 -4.12
CA LEU A 84 -11.59 0.84 -4.93
C LEU A 84 -12.74 1.83 -5.07
N GLY A 85 -12.42 3.13 -5.00
CA GLY A 85 -13.31 4.22 -5.39
C GLY A 85 -12.84 4.91 -6.65
N ALA A 86 -12.97 6.24 -6.69
CA ALA A 86 -12.55 7.07 -7.82
C ALA A 86 -11.02 7.25 -7.98
N TYR A 87 -10.18 6.53 -7.22
CA TYR A 87 -8.72 6.69 -7.20
C TYR A 87 -8.00 5.35 -7.33
N ARG A 88 -6.68 5.38 -7.58
CA ARG A 88 -5.88 4.14 -7.69
C ARG A 88 -5.70 3.43 -6.34
N LEU A 89 -5.71 4.16 -5.22
CA LEU A 89 -5.60 3.60 -3.88
C LEU A 89 -6.97 3.10 -3.43
N PRO A 90 -7.03 1.97 -2.71
CA PRO A 90 -8.24 1.56 -1.99
C PRO A 90 -8.74 2.66 -1.08
N GLU A 91 -10.06 2.80 -1.00
CA GLU A 91 -10.69 3.91 -0.32
C GLU A 91 -10.36 3.99 1.18
N PRO A 92 -10.25 2.88 1.94
CA PRO A 92 -9.79 2.94 3.33
C PRO A 92 -8.42 3.62 3.48
N LEU A 93 -7.46 3.25 2.62
CA LEU A 93 -6.10 3.80 2.66
C LEU A 93 -6.04 5.25 2.19
N ARG A 94 -6.85 5.61 1.19
CA ARG A 94 -6.92 6.99 0.70
C ARG A 94 -7.48 7.92 1.78
N ARG A 95 -8.55 7.52 2.47
CA ARG A 95 -9.11 8.30 3.59
C ARG A 95 -8.10 8.45 4.72
N ALA A 96 -7.41 7.37 5.11
CA ALA A 96 -6.38 7.43 6.13
C ALA A 96 -5.20 8.36 5.75
N ASP A 97 -4.69 8.30 4.52
CA ASP A 97 -3.63 9.20 4.01
C ASP A 97 -4.11 10.66 3.99
N HIS A 98 -5.36 10.92 3.62
CA HIS A 98 -5.92 12.27 3.64
C HIS A 98 -6.06 12.82 5.06
N LEU A 99 -6.67 12.05 5.98
CA LEU A 99 -6.89 12.43 7.37
C LEU A 99 -5.56 12.69 8.10
N SER A 100 -4.59 11.77 8.00
CA SER A 100 -3.28 11.91 8.63
C SER A 100 -2.52 13.15 8.14
N ARG A 101 -2.61 13.49 6.84
CA ARG A 101 -2.05 14.73 6.29
C ARG A 101 -2.76 15.98 6.81
N GLY A 102 -4.07 15.91 7.01
CA GLY A 102 -4.85 16.98 7.65
C GLY A 102 -4.35 17.26 9.06
N LEU A 103 -4.30 16.23 9.90
CA LEU A 103 -3.83 16.31 11.29
C LEU A 103 -2.38 16.84 11.38
N ARG A 104 -1.47 16.33 10.55
CA ARG A 104 -0.08 16.82 10.52
C ARG A 104 0.03 18.31 10.18
N ARG A 105 -0.85 18.85 9.34
CA ARG A 105 -0.86 20.28 9.01
C ARG A 105 -1.40 21.12 10.16
N ALA A 106 -2.45 20.65 10.84
CA ALA A 106 -3.01 21.32 12.01
C ALA A 106 -2.04 21.34 13.21
N GLN A 107 -1.16 20.33 13.32
CA GLN A 107 -0.14 20.24 14.37
C GLN A 107 1.14 21.04 14.07
N LYS A 108 1.33 21.58 12.86
CA LYS A 108 2.49 22.45 12.61
C LYS A 108 2.26 23.76 13.38
N PRO A 109 3.12 24.13 14.36
CA PRO A 109 3.06 25.47 14.92
C PRO A 109 3.28 26.47 13.77
N GLU A 110 2.61 27.62 13.84
CA GLU A 110 2.87 28.73 12.92
C GLU A 110 4.38 29.01 12.94
N SER A 111 5.05 28.79 11.81
CA SER A 111 6.47 29.03 11.69
C SER A 111 6.73 30.54 11.79
N GLY A 112 7.11 31.00 12.98
CA GLY A 112 7.73 32.30 13.19
C GLY A 112 9.08 32.36 12.47
N LYS A 113 9.09 33.05 11.33
CA LYS A 113 10.18 33.72 10.56
C LYS A 113 11.53 33.00 10.30
N PRO A 114 12.14 33.21 9.11
CA PRO A 114 13.40 32.58 8.72
C PRO A 114 14.59 33.33 9.35
N GLY A 115 15.40 32.63 10.13
CA GLY A 115 16.56 33.20 10.82
C GLY A 115 17.78 32.30 10.72
N TRP A 116 18.30 32.09 9.51
CA TRP A 116 19.69 31.68 9.36
C TRP A 116 20.26 32.17 8.02
N LYS A 117 20.84 33.38 8.04
CA LYS A 117 21.77 33.84 7.00
C LYS A 117 23.15 33.35 7.41
N ASN A 118 23.76 32.45 6.63
CA ASN A 118 25.16 32.10 6.79
C ASN A 118 26.04 33.25 6.27
N ARG A 119 26.88 33.76 7.17
CA ARG A 119 28.21 34.31 6.85
C ARG A 119 29.18 33.15 6.72
#